data_AF-A0A9Q9DUM3-F1
#
_entry.id   AF-A0A9Q9DUM3-F1
#
_cell.length_a   1.000
_cell.length_b   1.000
_cell.length_c   1.000
_cell.angle_alpha   90.00
_cell.angle_beta   90.00
_cell.angle_gamma   90.00
#
_symmetry.space_group_name_H-M   'P 1'
#
loop_
_entity.id
_entity.type
_entity.pdbx_description
1 polymer ?
#
loop_
_entity_poly.entity_id
_entity_poly.type
_entity_poly.pdbx_seq_one_letter_code
_entity_poly.pdbx_strand_id
1 'polypeptide(L)'
;MSWKRSERLMETIKHYSNFPATGVSLRQMVQFGEKPSTGTLFRASQFLSEELPIRLAHRVQELNDLPDGLNEMPSICRVRDWYAQSFEELVELPRPNLSSEVKERLLKPAKNNGDKNLMSKPTQNPSIKTGQYRSAPSNGNGNGNGHGITKEVKGASRRYYAAADDGREWPPELSAYNTKFAETLEKIKRRHDSVVTTVAQGILEWKRKRQRMHIDHNIQAFLDRFYMSRIGIRMLIGQHIALTDQRSRRDPNYVGIICTKTNVQELAQEAIENARFVCEDHYGLFDAPKVQLVCNPEINFMYVPGHLSHMLFETLKNSLRAVVERHGQDKEAFPVTKVIVAEGKEDITIKISDEGGGIPRSAIPLVWTYMYTTVDQTPSLDPDFNKNDFKAPMAGFGYGLPISRLYARYFGGDLKLISMEGGGWTSSELIRSSRGMAQGNGSRKYNPFLASKAMKLKLSGQVSREISERRQVGDAEELFADKGAAESEKPWWRNVGMEEGM
;
A
#
# COMPACT_ATOMS: atom_id res chain seq x y z
N MET A 1 3.57 7.13 -30.35
CA MET A 1 2.56 8.22 -30.37
C MET A 1 2.29 8.63 -28.93
N SER A 2 2.16 9.93 -28.64
CA SER A 2 1.74 10.37 -27.30
C SER A 2 0.26 10.02 -27.12
N TRP A 3 -0.07 9.31 -26.04
CA TRP A 3 -1.46 8.97 -25.68
C TRP A 3 -2.28 10.25 -25.47
N LYS A 4 -3.55 10.26 -25.91
CA LYS A 4 -4.44 11.43 -25.79
C LYS A 4 -5.77 11.05 -25.16
N ARG A 5 -6.24 11.88 -24.24
CA ARG A 5 -7.57 11.76 -23.62
C ARG A 5 -8.66 11.98 -24.67
N SER A 6 -9.56 11.02 -24.83
CA SER A 6 -10.83 11.21 -25.55
C SER A 6 -11.94 11.57 -24.55
N GLU A 7 -12.95 12.31 -25.02
CA GLU A 7 -14.11 12.70 -24.19
C GLU A 7 -14.89 11.46 -23.73
N ARG A 8 -15.12 10.51 -24.65
CA ARG A 8 -15.76 9.22 -24.38
C ARG A 8 -15.05 8.41 -23.28
N LEU A 9 -13.72 8.42 -23.26
CA LEU A 9 -12.95 7.74 -22.22
C LEU A 9 -13.22 8.38 -20.84
N MET A 10 -13.27 9.71 -20.77
CA MET A 10 -13.52 10.42 -19.52
C MET A 10 -14.93 10.19 -18.98
N GLU A 11 -15.93 10.11 -19.86
CA GLU A 11 -17.30 9.71 -19.49
C GLU A 11 -17.34 8.29 -18.92
N THR A 12 -16.62 7.36 -19.57
CA THR A 12 -16.51 5.98 -19.10
C THR A 12 -15.83 5.92 -17.74
N ILE A 13 -14.74 6.65 -17.54
CA ILE A 13 -14.07 6.77 -16.24
C ILE A 13 -15.03 7.33 -15.17
N LYS A 14 -15.81 8.35 -15.50
CA LYS A 14 -16.82 8.92 -14.59
C LYS A 14 -17.90 7.91 -14.21
N HIS A 15 -18.34 7.09 -15.16
CA HIS A 15 -19.25 5.98 -14.87
C HIS A 15 -18.62 4.98 -13.89
N TYR A 16 -17.38 4.55 -14.14
CA TYR A 16 -16.70 3.59 -13.29
C TYR A 16 -16.40 4.11 -11.87
N SER A 17 -16.18 5.42 -11.71
CA SER A 17 -15.92 6.02 -10.40
C SER A 17 -17.13 6.06 -9.46
N ASN A 18 -18.33 5.72 -9.94
CA ASN A 18 -19.52 5.62 -9.09
C ASN A 18 -19.62 4.27 -8.39
N PHE A 19 -18.87 3.25 -8.83
CA PHE A 19 -18.92 1.93 -8.21
C PHE A 19 -18.00 1.86 -6.97
N PRO A 20 -18.43 1.22 -5.88
CA PRO A 20 -17.58 1.04 -4.72
C PRO A 20 -16.44 0.05 -4.99
N ALA A 21 -15.24 0.34 -4.49
CA ALA A 21 -14.11 -0.60 -4.54
C ALA A 21 -14.25 -1.71 -3.49
N THR A 22 -13.88 -2.94 -3.86
CA THR A 22 -13.95 -4.14 -3.01
C THR A 22 -12.70 -4.27 -2.13
N GLY A 23 -12.86 -4.48 -0.82
CA GLY A 23 -11.75 -4.78 0.08
C GLY A 23 -11.31 -6.24 -0.01
N VAL A 24 -10.00 -6.51 0.04
CA VAL A 24 -9.43 -7.87 0.03
C VAL A 24 -8.45 -8.02 1.19
N SER A 25 -8.62 -9.06 2.01
CA SER A 25 -7.75 -9.37 3.15
C SER A 25 -6.55 -10.23 2.74
N LEU A 26 -5.45 -10.16 3.52
CA LEU A 26 -4.25 -10.96 3.28
C LEU A 26 -4.55 -12.47 3.26
N ARG A 27 -5.43 -12.93 4.16
CA ARG A 27 -5.86 -14.33 4.23
C ARG A 27 -6.62 -14.77 2.99
N GLN A 28 -7.53 -13.94 2.48
CA GLN A 28 -8.24 -14.22 1.22
C GLN A 28 -7.26 -14.32 0.04
N MET A 29 -6.24 -13.46 -0.01
CA MET A 29 -5.22 -13.50 -1.08
C MET A 29 -4.38 -14.79 -1.01
N VAL A 30 -4.05 -15.28 0.18
CA VAL A 30 -3.30 -16.54 0.36
C VAL A 30 -4.15 -17.76 0.08
N GLN A 31 -5.36 -17.84 0.64
CA GLN A 31 -6.27 -18.98 0.43
C GLN A 31 -6.59 -19.18 -1.05
N PHE A 32 -6.67 -18.08 -1.80
CA PHE A 32 -6.87 -18.12 -3.24
C PHE A 32 -5.63 -18.57 -4.03
N GLY A 33 -4.44 -18.16 -3.59
CA GLY A 33 -3.18 -18.41 -4.30
C GLY A 33 -2.43 -19.69 -3.90
N GLU A 34 -2.83 -20.38 -2.83
CA GLU A 34 -2.12 -21.54 -2.27
C GLU A 34 -1.95 -22.70 -3.28
N LYS A 35 -2.94 -22.89 -4.15
CA LYS A 35 -2.91 -23.89 -5.23
C LYS A 35 -3.25 -23.21 -6.57
N PRO A 36 -2.28 -22.58 -7.24
CA PRO A 36 -2.55 -21.88 -8.48
C PRO A 36 -2.83 -22.89 -9.61
N SER A 37 -4.09 -22.98 -10.03
CA SER A 37 -4.53 -23.67 -11.24
C SER A 37 -4.87 -22.67 -12.36
N THR A 38 -5.01 -23.13 -13.60
CA THR A 38 -5.45 -22.25 -14.72
C THR A 38 -6.84 -21.64 -14.48
N GLY A 39 -7.79 -22.43 -13.99
CA GLY A 39 -9.11 -21.92 -13.61
C GLY A 39 -9.04 -20.92 -12.46
N THR A 40 -8.21 -21.17 -11.44
CA THR A 40 -8.05 -20.26 -10.30
C THR A 40 -7.44 -18.93 -10.75
N LEU A 41 -6.34 -18.95 -11.51
CA LEU A 41 -5.76 -17.72 -12.05
C LEU A 41 -6.73 -16.95 -12.95
N PHE A 42 -7.54 -17.65 -13.75
CA PHE A 42 -8.55 -17.01 -14.58
C PHE A 42 -9.62 -16.30 -13.76
N ARG A 43 -10.11 -16.91 -12.68
CA ARG A 43 -11.01 -16.23 -11.73
C ARG A 43 -10.36 -14.98 -11.13
N ALA A 44 -9.05 -15.03 -10.88
CA ALA A 44 -8.28 -13.89 -10.41
C ALA A 44 -8.24 -12.78 -11.46
N SER A 45 -7.92 -13.13 -12.71
CA SER A 45 -7.91 -12.20 -13.84
C SER A 45 -9.28 -11.57 -14.02
N GLN A 46 -10.36 -12.34 -13.91
CA GLN A 46 -11.72 -11.83 -14.00
C GLN A 46 -12.03 -10.81 -12.90
N PHE A 47 -11.76 -11.17 -11.63
CA PHE A 47 -11.91 -10.23 -10.51
C PHE A 47 -11.13 -8.93 -10.73
N LEU A 48 -9.87 -9.04 -11.14
CA LEU A 48 -9.01 -7.87 -11.36
C LEU A 48 -9.42 -7.04 -12.58
N SER A 49 -9.93 -7.67 -13.63
CA SER A 49 -10.44 -6.98 -14.81
C SER A 49 -11.69 -6.14 -14.51
N GLU A 50 -12.38 -6.43 -13.42
CA GLU A 50 -13.55 -5.67 -12.95
C GLU A 50 -13.15 -4.66 -11.85
N GLU A 51 -12.32 -5.07 -10.89
CA GLU A 51 -11.95 -4.26 -9.74
C GLU A 51 -10.91 -3.17 -10.04
N LEU A 52 -9.90 -3.46 -10.87
CA LEU A 52 -8.84 -2.48 -11.16
C LEU A 52 -9.36 -1.24 -11.90
N PRO A 53 -10.20 -1.36 -12.95
CA PRO A 53 -10.80 -0.19 -13.60
C PRO A 53 -11.54 0.74 -12.62
N ILE A 54 -12.31 0.18 -11.69
CA ILE A 54 -13.00 0.96 -10.64
C ILE A 54 -11.99 1.74 -9.78
N ARG A 55 -10.93 1.07 -9.32
CA ARG A 55 -9.89 1.73 -8.49
C ARG A 55 -9.14 2.81 -9.25
N LEU A 56 -8.78 2.56 -10.52
CA LEU A 56 -8.11 3.54 -11.37
C LEU A 56 -9.02 4.73 -11.67
N ALA A 57 -10.30 4.50 -11.94
CA ALA A 57 -11.29 5.55 -12.19
C ALA A 57 -11.43 6.51 -11.00
N HIS A 58 -11.51 5.98 -9.78
CA HIS A 58 -11.47 6.81 -8.58
C HIS A 58 -10.21 7.68 -8.50
N ARG A 59 -9.03 7.16 -8.92
CA ARG A 59 -7.79 7.96 -8.91
C ARG A 59 -7.84 9.10 -9.94
N VAL A 60 -8.36 8.84 -11.12
CA VAL A 60 -8.51 9.87 -12.16
C VAL A 60 -9.44 10.99 -11.67
N GLN A 61 -10.58 10.63 -11.08
CA GLN A 61 -11.51 11.64 -10.53
C GLN A 61 -10.89 12.41 -9.36
N GLU A 62 -10.31 11.72 -8.37
CA GLU A 62 -9.69 12.42 -7.23
C GLU A 62 -8.55 13.36 -7.67
N LEU A 63 -7.78 13.01 -8.72
CA LEU A 63 -6.74 13.89 -9.27
C LEU A 63 -7.33 15.08 -10.06
N ASN A 64 -8.50 14.91 -10.69
CA ASN A 64 -9.22 15.99 -11.35
C ASN A 64 -9.79 16.99 -10.36
N ASP A 65 -10.32 16.50 -9.24
CA ASP A 65 -11.02 17.28 -8.22
C ASP A 65 -10.06 17.94 -7.22
N LEU A 66 -8.74 17.89 -7.47
CA LEU A 66 -7.76 18.52 -6.58
C LEU A 66 -7.97 20.04 -6.50
N PRO A 67 -8.05 20.61 -5.28
CA PRO A 67 -8.38 22.02 -5.10
C PRO A 67 -7.23 22.96 -5.47
N ASP A 68 -7.53 24.26 -5.46
CA ASP A 68 -6.53 25.34 -5.55
C ASP A 68 -5.63 25.26 -6.81
N GLY A 69 -6.14 24.71 -7.92
CA GLY A 69 -5.38 24.57 -9.16
C GLY A 69 -4.21 23.58 -9.07
N LEU A 70 -4.17 22.72 -8.05
CA LEU A 70 -3.18 21.65 -7.96
C LEU A 70 -3.40 20.60 -9.05
N ASN A 71 -4.66 20.35 -9.46
CA ASN A 71 -5.03 19.52 -10.60
C ASN A 71 -4.44 19.99 -11.95
N GLU A 72 -4.11 21.28 -12.08
CA GLU A 72 -3.52 21.88 -13.28
C GLU A 72 -2.01 21.69 -13.38
N MET A 73 -1.34 21.27 -12.30
CA MET A 73 0.12 21.16 -12.31
C MET A 73 0.58 20.11 -13.33
N PRO A 74 1.60 20.40 -14.16
CA PRO A 74 2.05 19.49 -15.21
C PRO A 74 2.32 18.07 -14.72
N SER A 75 2.93 17.94 -13.54
CA SER A 75 3.24 16.63 -12.97
C SER A 75 2.00 15.88 -12.44
N ILE A 76 0.99 16.60 -11.94
CA ILE A 76 -0.31 16.00 -11.55
C ILE A 76 -1.09 15.57 -12.79
N CYS A 77 -1.12 16.39 -13.84
CA CYS A 77 -1.71 16.05 -15.13
C CYS A 77 -1.09 14.77 -15.71
N ARG A 78 0.24 14.64 -15.67
CA ARG A 78 0.95 13.45 -16.15
C ARG A 78 0.53 12.18 -15.41
N VAL A 79 0.45 12.25 -14.07
CA VAL A 79 0.02 11.11 -13.26
C VAL A 79 -1.43 10.73 -13.57
N ARG A 80 -2.32 11.72 -13.70
CA ARG A 80 -3.70 11.48 -14.13
C ARG A 80 -3.76 10.75 -15.47
N ASP A 81 -2.95 11.17 -16.43
CA ASP A 81 -2.90 10.58 -17.77
C ASP A 81 -2.42 9.13 -17.72
N TRP A 82 -1.44 8.81 -16.86
CA TRP A 82 -1.04 7.42 -16.63
C TRP A 82 -2.16 6.54 -16.06
N TYR A 83 -2.98 7.07 -15.14
CA TYR A 83 -4.13 6.33 -14.61
C TYR A 83 -5.21 6.11 -15.68
N ALA A 84 -5.51 7.15 -16.47
CA ALA A 84 -6.51 7.06 -17.53
C ALA A 84 -6.08 6.13 -18.68
N GLN A 85 -4.80 6.18 -19.08
CA GLN A 85 -4.24 5.22 -20.05
C GLN A 85 -4.32 3.78 -19.52
N SER A 86 -3.97 3.57 -18.24
CA SER A 86 -4.01 2.23 -17.65
C SER A 86 -5.44 1.71 -17.51
N PHE A 87 -6.42 2.61 -17.32
CA PHE A 87 -7.83 2.27 -17.32
C PHE A 87 -8.30 1.82 -18.71
N GLU A 88 -7.95 2.59 -19.75
CA GLU A 88 -8.30 2.27 -21.15
C GLU A 88 -7.73 0.90 -21.55
N GLU A 89 -6.45 0.65 -21.29
CA GLU A 89 -5.78 -0.62 -21.60
C GLU A 89 -6.43 -1.84 -20.92
N LEU A 90 -7.01 -1.68 -19.73
CA LEU A 90 -7.71 -2.76 -19.03
C LEU A 90 -9.11 -3.01 -19.58
N VAL A 91 -9.84 -1.94 -19.92
CA VAL A 91 -11.21 -2.02 -20.41
C VAL A 91 -11.25 -2.52 -21.86
N GLU A 92 -10.26 -2.15 -22.67
CA GLU A 92 -10.14 -2.58 -24.07
C GLU A 92 -9.57 -4.00 -24.21
N LEU A 93 -9.07 -4.60 -23.13
CA LEU A 93 -8.49 -5.93 -23.21
C LEU A 93 -9.57 -6.97 -23.57
N PRO A 94 -9.41 -7.70 -24.70
CA PRO A 94 -10.43 -8.62 -25.15
C PRO A 94 -10.58 -9.79 -24.18
N ARG A 95 -11.81 -10.06 -23.77
CA ARG A 95 -12.17 -11.23 -22.95
C ARG A 95 -12.19 -12.49 -23.83
N PRO A 96 -11.80 -13.66 -23.30
CA PRO A 96 -11.85 -14.89 -24.08
C PRO A 96 -13.31 -15.28 -24.33
N ASN A 97 -13.59 -15.76 -25.54
CA ASN A 97 -14.90 -16.34 -25.84
C ASN A 97 -14.92 -17.77 -25.33
N LEU A 98 -15.71 -18.02 -24.27
CA LEU A 98 -15.80 -19.32 -23.62
C LEU A 98 -17.15 -19.98 -23.92
N SER A 99 -17.13 -21.28 -24.19
CA SER A 99 -18.35 -22.09 -24.31
C SER A 99 -19.14 -22.09 -22.99
N SER A 100 -20.46 -22.28 -23.09
CA SER A 100 -21.35 -22.34 -21.91
C SER A 100 -20.91 -23.41 -20.91
N GLU A 101 -20.41 -24.54 -21.39
CA GLU A 101 -19.87 -25.63 -20.56
C GLU A 101 -18.65 -25.19 -19.74
N VAL A 102 -17.69 -24.48 -20.36
CA VAL A 102 -16.49 -23.98 -19.68
C VAL A 102 -16.84 -22.92 -18.64
N LYS A 103 -17.82 -22.04 -18.95
CA LYS A 103 -18.33 -21.05 -18.00
C LYS A 103 -18.98 -21.71 -16.79
N GLU A 104 -19.81 -22.73 -16.99
CA GLU A 104 -20.45 -23.47 -15.90
C GLU A 104 -19.41 -24.20 -15.04
N ARG A 105 -18.39 -24.78 -15.68
CA ARG A 105 -17.24 -25.42 -15.01
C ARG A 105 -16.45 -24.41 -14.17
N LEU A 106 -16.24 -23.19 -14.67
CA LEU A 106 -15.64 -22.08 -13.93
C LEU A 106 -16.53 -21.49 -12.83
N LEU A 107 -17.82 -21.81 -12.76
CA LEU A 107 -18.73 -21.36 -11.69
C LEU A 107 -18.81 -22.37 -10.53
N LYS A 108 -18.48 -23.65 -10.78
CA LYS A 108 -18.50 -24.69 -9.74
C LYS A 108 -17.30 -24.53 -8.78
N PRO A 109 -17.51 -24.36 -7.46
CA PRO A 109 -16.41 -24.39 -6.50
C PRO A 109 -15.78 -25.79 -6.48
N ALA A 110 -14.46 -25.87 -6.26
CA ALA A 110 -13.77 -27.16 -6.12
C ALA A 110 -14.48 -28.04 -5.07
N LYS A 111 -14.81 -29.29 -5.41
CA LYS A 111 -15.41 -30.26 -4.48
C LYS A 111 -14.36 -30.71 -3.46
N ASN A 112 -14.09 -29.92 -2.43
CA ASN A 112 -13.40 -30.41 -1.25
C ASN A 112 -14.41 -31.04 -0.28
N ASN A 113 -14.48 -32.37 -0.29
CA ASN A 113 -15.02 -33.17 0.82
C ASN A 113 -14.11 -32.96 2.04
N GLY A 114 -14.43 -32.01 2.93
CA GLY A 114 -13.82 -32.02 4.26
C GLY A 114 -13.77 -30.71 5.03
N ASP A 115 -13.65 -29.55 4.39
CA ASP A 115 -13.32 -28.34 5.15
C ASP A 115 -14.43 -27.28 5.13
N LYS A 116 -15.28 -27.33 6.16
CA LYS A 116 -16.25 -26.28 6.51
C LYS A 116 -15.54 -25.07 7.13
N ASN A 117 -14.42 -24.62 6.59
CA ASN A 117 -13.76 -23.39 7.04
C ASN A 117 -14.53 -22.18 6.50
N LEU A 118 -15.67 -21.96 7.16
CA LEU A 118 -16.61 -20.87 6.96
C LEU A 118 -15.88 -19.54 7.22
N MET A 119 -15.88 -18.64 6.22
CA MET A 119 -15.33 -17.29 6.36
C MET A 119 -15.92 -16.60 7.61
N SER A 120 -15.06 -16.26 8.57
CA SER A 120 -15.45 -15.39 9.69
C SER A 120 -15.75 -13.99 9.19
N LYS A 121 -16.77 -13.34 9.77
CA LYS A 121 -17.08 -11.95 9.41
C LYS A 121 -15.92 -11.03 9.83
N PRO A 122 -15.48 -10.11 8.96
CA PRO A 122 -14.46 -9.13 9.30
C PRO A 122 -14.98 -8.15 10.37
N THR A 123 -14.14 -7.80 11.34
CA THR A 123 -14.38 -6.81 12.40
C THR A 123 -13.79 -5.45 12.02
N GLN A 124 -14.23 -4.34 12.60
CA GLN A 124 -13.68 -3.01 12.26
C GLN A 124 -12.30 -2.77 12.91
N ASN A 125 -11.35 -2.14 12.21
CA ASN A 125 -10.10 -1.67 12.83
C ASN A 125 -10.40 -0.47 13.75
N PRO A 126 -10.22 -0.56 15.08
CA PRO A 126 -10.52 0.54 16.00
C PRO A 126 -9.60 1.75 15.81
N SER A 127 -8.45 1.58 15.16
CA SER A 127 -7.48 2.66 14.88
C SER A 127 -7.84 3.49 13.65
N ILE A 128 -8.83 3.09 12.86
CA ILE A 128 -9.26 3.78 11.64
C ILE A 128 -10.70 4.28 11.85
N LYS A 129 -10.90 5.61 11.82
CA LYS A 129 -12.24 6.19 11.92
C LYS A 129 -13.08 5.80 10.70
N THR A 130 -14.36 5.50 10.91
CA THR A 130 -15.31 5.24 9.81
C THR A 130 -15.28 6.40 8.82
N GLY A 131 -14.88 6.14 7.56
CA GLY A 131 -14.81 7.17 6.52
C GLY A 131 -13.41 7.75 6.23
N GLN A 132 -12.41 7.49 7.09
CA GLN A 132 -11.08 8.12 7.01
C GLN A 132 -10.31 7.85 5.70
N TYR A 133 -10.59 6.71 5.05
CA TYR A 133 -10.01 6.33 3.75
C TYR A 133 -11.10 5.99 2.72
N ARG A 134 -12.14 6.83 2.58
CA ARG A 134 -13.16 6.69 1.51
C ARG A 134 -12.59 7.15 0.17
N SER A 135 -12.59 6.27 -0.82
CA SER A 135 -12.28 6.58 -2.23
C SER A 135 -13.46 7.19 -3.01
N ALA A 136 -14.57 7.49 -2.33
CA ALA A 136 -15.73 8.18 -2.90
C ALA A 136 -15.95 9.52 -2.17
N PRO A 137 -16.31 10.61 -2.87
CA PRO A 137 -16.71 11.86 -2.25
C PRO A 137 -17.93 11.63 -1.35
N SER A 138 -17.92 12.22 -0.15
CA SER A 138 -19.10 12.21 0.71
C SER A 138 -20.10 13.24 0.19
N ASN A 139 -21.15 12.82 -0.51
CA ASN A 139 -22.34 13.65 -0.61
C ASN A 139 -22.97 13.74 0.78
N GLY A 140 -22.77 14.87 1.46
CA GLY A 140 -23.49 15.21 2.66
C GLY A 140 -24.93 15.56 2.30
N ASN A 141 -25.87 14.68 2.60
CA ASN A 141 -27.12 14.95 3.33
C ASN A 141 -27.95 13.67 3.32
N GLY A 142 -28.35 13.16 4.49
CA GLY A 142 -29.16 11.94 4.56
C GLY A 142 -29.42 11.51 5.99
N ASN A 143 -30.28 12.27 6.67
CA ASN A 143 -30.91 11.86 7.91
C ASN A 143 -31.83 10.66 7.60
N GLY A 144 -31.49 9.45 8.08
CA GLY A 144 -32.22 8.23 7.73
C GLY A 144 -32.17 7.21 8.87
N ASN A 145 -33.28 7.14 9.59
CA ASN A 145 -33.55 6.27 10.73
C ASN A 145 -33.26 4.78 10.43
N GLY A 146 -32.72 4.07 11.42
CA GLY A 146 -32.39 2.65 11.31
C GLY A 146 -33.61 1.74 11.46
N HIS A 147 -33.95 1.01 10.40
CA HIS A 147 -34.43 -0.38 10.46
C HIS A 147 -34.55 -0.94 9.03
N GLY A 148 -33.72 -1.93 8.69
CA GLY A 148 -33.74 -2.56 7.37
C GLY A 148 -32.93 -3.85 7.39
N ILE A 149 -33.63 -4.95 7.65
CA ILE A 149 -33.11 -6.31 7.75
C ILE A 149 -32.55 -6.78 6.40
N THR A 150 -31.27 -7.14 6.44
CA THR A 150 -30.54 -8.13 5.64
C THR A 150 -31.35 -9.01 4.67
N LYS A 151 -31.12 -8.84 3.36
CA LYS A 151 -31.14 -9.92 2.37
C LYS A 151 -30.28 -9.56 1.15
N GLU A 152 -29.50 -10.54 0.69
CA GLU A 152 -28.93 -10.65 -0.67
C GLU A 152 -27.72 -9.79 -1.09
N VAL A 153 -26.52 -10.15 -0.60
CA VAL A 153 -25.23 -10.10 -1.36
C VAL A 153 -24.27 -11.20 -0.87
N LYS A 154 -24.76 -12.45 -0.70
CA LYS A 154 -23.95 -13.57 -0.17
C LYS A 154 -23.28 -14.42 -1.26
N GLY A 155 -23.77 -14.35 -2.50
CA GLY A 155 -23.34 -15.24 -3.59
C GLY A 155 -22.14 -14.75 -4.39
N ALA A 156 -22.02 -13.44 -4.65
CA ALA A 156 -20.98 -12.89 -5.53
C ALA A 156 -19.58 -12.88 -4.87
N SER A 157 -19.45 -12.45 -3.60
CA SER A 157 -18.17 -12.48 -2.86
C SER A 157 -17.60 -13.90 -2.76
N ARG A 158 -18.45 -14.92 -2.56
CA ARG A 158 -18.02 -16.33 -2.48
C ARG A 158 -17.55 -16.91 -3.82
N ARG A 159 -17.99 -16.35 -4.95
CA ARG A 159 -17.72 -16.89 -6.31
C ARG A 159 -16.30 -16.58 -6.79
N TYR A 160 -15.74 -15.41 -6.48
CA TYR A 160 -14.38 -15.04 -6.93
C TYR A 160 -13.26 -15.70 -6.11
N TYR A 161 -13.46 -15.93 -4.81
CA TYR A 161 -12.40 -16.43 -3.90
C TYR A 161 -12.39 -17.95 -3.71
N ALA A 162 -13.08 -18.70 -4.58
CA ALA A 162 -13.04 -20.15 -4.58
C ALA A 162 -11.96 -20.66 -5.55
N ALA A 163 -11.21 -21.70 -5.15
CA ALA A 163 -10.35 -22.42 -6.08
C ALA A 163 -11.21 -23.06 -7.20
N ALA A 164 -10.74 -22.93 -8.44
CA ALA A 164 -11.28 -23.62 -9.62
C ALA A 164 -10.27 -24.69 -10.03
N ASP A 165 -10.26 -25.80 -9.30
CA ASP A 165 -9.48 -26.97 -9.69
C ASP A 165 -10.40 -28.19 -9.63
N ASP A 166 -10.61 -28.78 -10.80
CA ASP A 166 -11.39 -30.00 -10.98
C ASP A 166 -10.54 -31.15 -11.55
N GLY A 167 -9.22 -30.99 -11.53
CA GLY A 167 -8.25 -32.02 -11.96
C GLY A 167 -8.26 -32.32 -13.47
N ARG A 168 -9.01 -31.54 -14.26
CA ARG A 168 -9.11 -31.69 -15.72
C ARG A 168 -8.36 -30.54 -16.42
N GLU A 169 -7.85 -30.79 -17.62
CA GLU A 169 -7.20 -29.74 -18.41
C GLU A 169 -8.18 -28.61 -18.75
N TRP A 170 -7.70 -27.38 -18.68
CA TRP A 170 -8.44 -26.17 -19.02
C TRP A 170 -8.15 -25.78 -20.47
N PRO A 171 -9.12 -25.17 -21.20
CA PRO A 171 -8.88 -24.72 -22.57
C PRO A 171 -7.67 -23.78 -22.67
N PRO A 172 -6.84 -23.90 -23.73
CA PRO A 172 -5.62 -23.10 -23.89
C PRO A 172 -5.89 -21.60 -23.92
N GLU A 173 -7.09 -21.17 -24.35
CA GLU A 173 -7.54 -19.78 -24.37
C GLU A 173 -7.51 -19.14 -22.98
N LEU A 174 -7.80 -19.90 -21.92
CA LEU A 174 -7.73 -19.39 -20.54
C LEU A 174 -6.30 -19.10 -20.13
N SER A 175 -5.36 -19.98 -20.48
CA SER A 175 -3.94 -19.76 -20.17
C SER A 175 -3.36 -18.62 -21.00
N ALA A 176 -3.76 -18.51 -22.26
CA ALA A 176 -3.37 -17.39 -23.13
C ALA A 176 -3.89 -16.06 -22.60
N TYR A 177 -5.15 -16.01 -22.15
CA TYR A 177 -5.73 -14.81 -21.54
C TYR A 177 -5.01 -14.42 -20.24
N ASN A 178 -4.74 -15.38 -19.35
CA ASN A 178 -4.02 -15.11 -18.09
C ASN A 178 -2.64 -14.51 -18.35
N THR A 179 -1.91 -15.06 -19.33
CA THR A 179 -0.57 -14.56 -19.72
C THR A 179 -0.66 -13.15 -20.28
N LYS A 180 -1.57 -12.91 -21.23
CA LYS A 180 -1.79 -11.58 -21.81
C LYS A 180 -2.25 -10.55 -20.77
N PHE A 181 -3.09 -10.96 -19.82
CA PHE A 181 -3.54 -10.09 -18.74
C PHE A 181 -2.38 -9.74 -17.80
N ALA A 182 -1.54 -10.71 -17.41
CA ALA A 182 -0.35 -10.48 -16.60
C ALA A 182 0.65 -9.53 -17.28
N GLU A 183 0.89 -9.68 -18.59
CA GLU A 183 1.74 -8.76 -19.37
C GLU A 183 1.19 -7.33 -19.38
N THR A 184 -0.13 -7.17 -19.54
CA THR A 184 -0.79 -5.85 -19.45
C THR A 184 -0.64 -5.26 -18.05
N LEU A 185 -0.83 -6.07 -17.01
CA LEU A 185 -0.63 -5.63 -15.63
C LEU A 185 0.83 -5.23 -15.35
N GLU A 186 1.80 -5.92 -15.95
CA GLU A 186 3.21 -5.56 -15.78
C GLU A 186 3.54 -4.23 -16.47
N LYS A 187 3.00 -3.97 -17.67
CA LYS A 187 3.11 -2.65 -18.33
C LYS A 187 2.54 -1.55 -17.45
N ILE A 188 1.36 -1.77 -16.86
CA ILE A 188 0.73 -0.83 -15.91
C ILE A 188 1.60 -0.65 -14.67
N LYS A 189 2.11 -1.73 -14.07
CA LYS A 189 3.00 -1.66 -12.89
C LYS A 189 4.20 -0.74 -13.15
N ARG A 190 4.89 -0.95 -14.28
CA ARG A 190 6.08 -0.18 -14.70
C ARG A 190 5.74 1.29 -14.94
N ARG A 191 4.65 1.58 -15.66
CA ARG A 191 4.16 2.96 -15.89
C ARG A 191 3.95 3.73 -14.60
N HIS A 192 3.51 3.03 -13.54
CA HIS A 192 3.16 3.65 -12.26
C HIS A 192 4.31 3.72 -11.24
N ASP A 193 5.52 3.27 -11.55
CA ASP A 193 6.64 3.23 -10.59
C ASP A 193 7.07 4.64 -10.12
N SER A 194 7.09 5.61 -11.03
CA SER A 194 7.45 7.01 -10.76
C SER A 194 6.33 7.85 -10.13
N VAL A 195 5.10 7.33 -9.98
CA VAL A 195 3.94 8.10 -9.47
C VAL A 195 4.22 8.86 -8.17
N VAL A 196 4.89 8.23 -7.19
CA VAL A 196 5.18 8.90 -5.91
C VAL A 196 6.07 10.13 -6.11
N THR A 197 7.11 10.01 -6.92
CA THR A 197 8.08 11.09 -7.17
C THR A 197 7.49 12.15 -8.08
N THR A 198 6.65 11.79 -9.05
CA THR A 198 5.95 12.74 -9.92
C THR A 198 4.86 13.51 -9.18
N VAL A 199 4.07 12.88 -8.29
CA VAL A 199 3.10 13.61 -7.45
C VAL A 199 3.81 14.56 -6.49
N ALA A 200 4.94 14.12 -5.91
CA ALA A 200 5.80 14.97 -5.11
C ALA A 200 6.22 16.23 -5.90
N GLN A 201 6.71 16.04 -7.12
CA GLN A 201 7.07 17.15 -8.01
C GLN A 201 5.88 18.08 -8.30
N GLY A 202 4.68 17.54 -8.53
CA GLY A 202 3.47 18.33 -8.76
C GLY A 202 3.11 19.23 -7.57
N ILE A 203 3.33 18.76 -6.35
CA ILE A 203 3.12 19.58 -5.14
C ILE A 203 4.20 20.66 -5.03
N LEU A 204 5.46 20.37 -5.39
CA LEU A 204 6.53 21.38 -5.42
C LEU A 204 6.28 22.46 -6.48
N GLU A 205 5.78 22.09 -7.67
CA GLU A 205 5.31 23.02 -8.70
C GLU A 205 4.23 23.96 -8.15
N TRP A 206 3.22 23.40 -7.46
CA TRP A 206 2.14 24.16 -6.86
C TRP A 206 2.61 25.09 -5.73
N LYS A 207 3.47 24.60 -4.82
CA LYS A 207 4.05 25.41 -3.73
C LYS A 207 4.81 26.62 -4.27
N ARG A 208 5.60 26.44 -5.34
CA ARG A 208 6.32 27.53 -6.02
C ARG A 208 5.35 28.53 -6.67
N LYS A 209 4.33 28.04 -7.38
CA LYS A 209 3.33 28.91 -8.04
C LYS A 209 2.53 29.74 -7.02
N ARG A 210 2.18 29.17 -5.87
CA ARG A 210 1.37 29.83 -4.84
C ARG A 210 2.15 30.47 -3.68
N GLN A 211 3.49 30.37 -3.68
CA GLN A 211 4.36 30.87 -2.60
C GLN A 211 3.93 30.37 -1.21
N ARG A 212 3.51 29.09 -1.12
CA ARG A 212 3.07 28.45 0.13
C ARG A 212 4.15 27.55 0.70
N MET A 213 4.44 27.71 2.00
CA MET A 213 5.42 26.90 2.72
C MET A 213 4.89 25.54 3.16
N HIS A 214 3.60 25.45 3.47
CA HIS A 214 2.95 24.22 3.96
C HIS A 214 1.75 23.84 3.11
N ILE A 215 1.46 22.54 3.03
CA ILE A 215 0.23 22.04 2.44
C ILE A 215 -0.86 21.94 3.51
N ASP A 216 -2.10 22.16 3.11
CA ASP A 216 -3.24 22.16 4.03
C ASP A 216 -3.70 20.74 4.42
N HIS A 217 -4.65 20.67 5.34
CA HIS A 217 -5.22 19.41 5.80
C HIS A 217 -5.95 18.63 4.69
N ASN A 218 -6.52 19.31 3.70
CA ASN A 218 -7.29 18.68 2.62
C ASN A 218 -6.36 17.93 1.66
N ILE A 219 -5.23 18.53 1.29
CA ILE A 219 -4.18 17.92 0.47
C ILE A 219 -3.54 16.76 1.22
N GLN A 220 -3.27 16.90 2.52
CA GLN A 220 -2.78 15.80 3.36
C GLN A 220 -3.73 14.60 3.34
N ALA A 221 -5.02 14.85 3.62
CA ALA A 221 -6.04 13.81 3.61
C ALA A 221 -6.19 13.17 2.22
N PHE A 222 -6.09 13.96 1.14
CA PHE A 222 -6.06 13.43 -0.21
C PHE A 222 -4.86 12.50 -0.43
N LEU A 223 -3.64 12.92 -0.10
CA LEU A 223 -2.43 12.14 -0.34
C LEU A 223 -2.45 10.81 0.43
N ASP A 224 -2.95 10.84 1.67
CA ASP A 224 -3.17 9.63 2.46
C ASP A 224 -4.11 8.64 1.75
N ARG A 225 -5.24 9.10 1.22
CA ARG A 225 -6.18 8.26 0.46
C ARG A 225 -5.60 7.81 -0.87
N PHE A 226 -4.89 8.70 -1.56
CA PHE A 226 -4.26 8.47 -2.85
C PHE A 226 -3.22 7.34 -2.74
N TYR A 227 -2.28 7.45 -1.81
CA TYR A 227 -1.23 6.45 -1.61
C TYR A 227 -1.75 5.16 -1.00
N MET A 228 -2.75 5.21 -0.10
CA MET A 228 -3.37 3.99 0.43
C MET A 228 -3.99 3.14 -0.69
N SER A 229 -4.76 3.75 -1.61
CA SER A 229 -5.34 2.98 -2.72
C SER A 229 -4.29 2.57 -3.76
N ARG A 230 -3.23 3.38 -3.99
CA ARG A 230 -2.10 2.95 -4.82
C ARG A 230 -1.39 1.71 -4.26
N ILE A 231 -1.17 1.65 -2.95
CA ILE A 231 -0.63 0.45 -2.28
C ILE A 231 -1.54 -0.74 -2.57
N GLY A 232 -2.85 -0.57 -2.45
CA GLY A 232 -3.82 -1.62 -2.75
C GLY A 232 -3.87 -2.06 -4.22
N ILE A 233 -3.72 -1.14 -5.17
CA ILE A 233 -3.62 -1.45 -6.61
C ILE A 233 -2.34 -2.26 -6.87
N ARG A 234 -1.18 -1.81 -6.34
CA ARG A 234 0.09 -2.54 -6.49
C ARG A 234 0.07 -3.91 -5.83
N MET A 235 -0.61 -4.05 -4.70
CA MET A 235 -0.79 -5.32 -4.01
C MET A 235 -1.53 -6.34 -4.90
N LEU A 236 -2.67 -5.94 -5.48
CA LEU A 236 -3.45 -6.79 -6.38
C LEU A 236 -2.69 -7.17 -7.66
N ILE A 237 -2.08 -6.17 -8.30
CA ILE A 237 -1.28 -6.35 -9.51
C ILE A 237 -0.08 -7.27 -9.24
N GLY A 238 0.68 -6.98 -8.19
CA GLY A 238 1.86 -7.75 -7.80
C GLY A 238 1.52 -9.21 -7.48
N GLN A 239 0.42 -9.44 -6.76
CA GLN A 239 -0.05 -10.79 -6.46
C GLN A 239 -0.36 -11.58 -7.73
N HIS A 240 -1.07 -10.99 -8.68
CA HIS A 240 -1.46 -11.69 -9.92
C HIS A 240 -0.27 -12.03 -10.80
N ILE A 241 0.65 -11.08 -11.00
CA ILE A 241 1.88 -11.29 -11.76
C ILE A 241 2.69 -12.42 -11.11
N ALA A 242 2.94 -12.33 -9.80
CA ALA A 242 3.72 -13.33 -9.08
C ALA A 242 3.09 -14.73 -9.15
N LEU A 243 1.76 -14.86 -8.98
CA LEU A 243 1.08 -16.15 -9.11
C LEU A 243 1.10 -16.72 -10.54
N THR A 244 1.20 -15.85 -11.56
CA THR A 244 1.31 -16.25 -12.96
C THR A 244 2.72 -16.75 -13.29
N ASP A 245 3.75 -16.04 -12.81
CA ASP A 245 5.17 -16.40 -12.99
C ASP A 245 5.60 -17.63 -12.18
N GLN A 246 5.08 -17.77 -10.94
CA GLN A 246 5.38 -18.87 -10.03
C GLN A 246 4.85 -20.24 -10.50
N ARG A 247 4.15 -20.31 -11.65
CA ARG A 247 3.83 -21.58 -12.32
C ARG A 247 5.07 -22.43 -12.58
N SER A 248 6.22 -21.79 -12.82
CA SER A 248 7.46 -22.46 -13.23
C SER A 248 8.45 -22.71 -12.07
N ARG A 249 8.40 -21.93 -10.99
CA ARG A 249 9.25 -22.07 -9.79
C ARG A 249 8.43 -21.80 -8.54
N ARG A 250 7.99 -22.86 -7.87
CA ARG A 250 7.21 -22.75 -6.63
C ARG A 250 8.15 -22.72 -5.44
N ASP A 251 8.11 -21.62 -4.69
CA ASP A 251 8.64 -21.59 -3.32
C ASP A 251 7.49 -21.95 -2.37
N PRO A 252 7.62 -23.01 -1.55
CA PRO A 252 6.57 -23.44 -0.63
C PRO A 252 6.20 -22.38 0.43
N ASN A 253 7.07 -21.42 0.70
CA ASN A 253 6.82 -20.35 1.67
C ASN A 253 6.15 -19.13 1.05
N TYR A 254 5.99 -19.08 -0.29
CA TYR A 254 5.40 -17.93 -0.97
C TYR A 254 4.08 -18.27 -1.67
N VAL A 255 3.13 -17.36 -1.52
CA VAL A 255 1.89 -17.34 -2.29
C VAL A 255 1.80 -15.98 -2.99
N GLY A 256 2.26 -15.93 -4.24
CA GLY A 256 2.45 -14.68 -4.97
C GLY A 256 3.53 -13.83 -4.29
N ILE A 257 3.19 -12.62 -3.86
CA ILE A 257 4.12 -11.71 -3.16
C ILE A 257 4.07 -11.85 -1.63
N ILE A 258 3.23 -12.76 -1.11
CA ILE A 258 3.03 -12.96 0.32
C ILE A 258 3.89 -14.14 0.78
N CYS A 259 4.72 -13.93 1.79
CA CYS A 259 5.47 -15.01 2.42
C CYS A 259 4.72 -15.48 3.68
N THR A 260 4.40 -16.77 3.75
CA THR A 260 3.67 -17.40 4.85
C THR A 260 4.51 -17.49 6.12
N LYS A 261 5.84 -17.54 5.98
CA LYS A 261 6.83 -17.60 7.07
C LYS A 261 7.89 -16.52 6.88
N THR A 262 7.47 -15.25 6.95
CA THR A 262 8.40 -14.13 6.84
C THR A 262 9.28 -14.08 8.09
N ASN A 263 10.59 -14.33 7.95
CA ASN A 263 11.55 -14.19 9.03
C ASN A 263 11.85 -12.71 9.28
N VAL A 264 11.53 -12.21 10.48
CA VAL A 264 11.71 -10.78 10.81
C VAL A 264 13.18 -10.43 10.99
N GLN A 265 13.98 -11.35 11.53
CA GLN A 265 15.40 -11.10 11.79
C GLN A 265 16.16 -10.90 10.49
N GLU A 266 15.98 -11.80 9.51
CA GLU A 266 16.66 -11.71 8.21
C GLU A 266 16.30 -10.40 7.50
N LEU A 267 15.01 -10.07 7.43
CA LEU A 267 14.54 -8.82 6.81
C LEU A 267 15.06 -7.57 7.53
N ALA A 268 15.09 -7.59 8.86
CA ALA A 268 15.62 -6.47 9.64
C ALA A 268 17.12 -6.31 9.43
N GLN A 269 17.87 -7.41 9.37
CA GLN A 269 19.30 -7.41 9.14
C GLN A 269 19.64 -6.84 7.75
N GLU A 270 18.95 -7.29 6.70
CA GLU A 270 19.11 -6.76 5.34
C GLU A 270 18.77 -5.27 5.27
N ALA A 271 17.67 -4.84 5.89
CA ALA A 271 17.28 -3.43 5.93
C ALA A 271 18.29 -2.56 6.69
N ILE A 272 18.92 -3.10 7.75
CA ILE A 272 20.01 -2.45 8.49
C ILE A 272 21.21 -2.24 7.60
N GLU A 273 21.68 -3.28 6.92
CA GLU A 273 22.84 -3.23 6.03
C GLU A 273 22.63 -2.23 4.90
N ASN A 274 21.46 -2.29 4.24
CA ASN A 274 21.10 -1.35 3.18
C ASN A 274 21.04 0.10 3.70
N ALA A 275 20.46 0.35 4.88
CA ALA A 275 20.39 1.70 5.44
C ALA A 275 21.76 2.22 5.88
N ARG A 276 22.64 1.36 6.38
CA ARG A 276 24.02 1.72 6.74
C ARG A 276 24.84 2.07 5.50
N PHE A 277 24.74 1.26 4.45
CA PHE A 277 25.41 1.52 3.17
C PHE A 277 25.01 2.89 2.59
N VAL A 278 23.72 3.20 2.55
CA VAL A 278 23.23 4.50 2.06
C VAL A 278 23.70 5.66 2.95
N CYS A 279 23.86 5.42 4.25
CA CYS A 279 24.40 6.39 5.20
C CYS A 279 25.90 6.67 4.96
N GLU A 280 26.68 5.62 4.71
CA GLU A 280 28.12 5.72 4.39
C GLU A 280 28.35 6.48 3.09
N ASP A 281 27.65 6.09 2.02
CA ASP A 281 27.76 6.71 0.70
C ASP A 281 27.38 8.21 0.75
N HIS A 282 26.29 8.55 1.45
CA HIS A 282 25.81 9.93 1.48
C HIS A 282 26.69 10.89 2.27
N TYR A 283 27.21 10.45 3.42
CA TYR A 283 28.01 11.28 4.32
C TYR A 283 29.52 11.08 4.13
N GLY A 284 29.96 10.19 3.23
CA GLY A 284 31.37 9.87 3.02
C GLY A 284 32.03 9.25 4.26
N LEU A 285 31.28 8.47 5.05
CA LEU A 285 31.78 7.88 6.29
C LEU A 285 32.58 6.62 6.01
N PHE A 286 33.62 6.38 6.80
CA PHE A 286 34.36 5.12 6.77
C PHE A 286 33.54 3.96 7.38
N ASP A 287 32.73 4.24 8.42
CA ASP A 287 31.84 3.29 9.08
C ASP A 287 30.57 4.00 9.54
N ALA A 288 29.39 3.57 9.09
CA ALA A 288 28.11 4.11 9.54
C ALA A 288 27.82 3.78 11.01
N PRO A 289 26.90 4.51 11.67
CA PRO A 289 26.47 4.18 13.02
C PRO A 289 26.03 2.72 13.14
N LYS A 290 26.64 2.01 14.10
CA LYS A 290 26.34 0.60 14.35
C LYS A 290 24.87 0.45 14.77
N VAL A 291 24.25 -0.62 14.28
CA VAL A 291 22.88 -0.97 14.64
C VAL A 291 22.88 -2.30 15.37
N GLN A 292 22.33 -2.32 16.59
CA GLN A 292 22.14 -3.54 17.36
C GLN A 292 20.73 -4.07 17.14
N LEU A 293 20.62 -5.25 16.51
CA LEU A 293 19.38 -5.99 16.38
C LEU A 293 19.20 -6.94 17.56
N VAL A 294 18.10 -6.78 18.29
CA VAL A 294 17.63 -7.67 19.35
C VAL A 294 16.33 -8.29 18.86
N CYS A 295 16.41 -9.50 18.33
CA CYS A 295 15.29 -10.25 17.77
C CYS A 295 15.41 -11.72 18.18
N ASN A 296 14.29 -12.40 18.39
CA ASN A 296 14.28 -13.86 18.43
C ASN A 296 14.28 -14.39 16.98
N PRO A 297 15.28 -15.20 16.56
CA PRO A 297 15.37 -15.74 15.20
C PRO A 297 14.17 -16.57 14.75
N GLU A 298 13.39 -17.09 15.70
CA GLU A 298 12.25 -17.96 15.42
C GLU A 298 10.96 -17.20 15.08
N ILE A 299 10.96 -15.87 15.20
CA ILE A 299 9.78 -15.05 14.90
C ILE A 299 9.50 -15.07 13.39
N ASN A 300 8.46 -15.81 13.03
CA ASN A 300 7.98 -15.95 11.67
C ASN A 300 6.47 -15.67 11.62
N PHE A 301 6.03 -14.90 10.63
CA PHE A 301 4.61 -14.63 10.44
C PHE A 301 4.27 -14.39 8.97
N MET A 302 2.99 -14.53 8.63
CA MET A 302 2.53 -14.29 7.26
C MET A 302 2.45 -12.78 6.99
N TYR A 303 3.27 -12.30 6.05
CA TYR A 303 3.32 -10.89 5.67
C TYR A 303 3.84 -10.71 4.23
N VAL A 304 3.89 -9.46 3.77
CA VAL A 304 4.50 -9.09 2.48
C VAL A 304 5.93 -8.60 2.76
N PRO A 305 6.99 -9.37 2.44
CA PRO A 305 8.37 -9.01 2.79
C PRO A 305 8.78 -7.63 2.27
N GLY A 306 8.43 -7.31 1.02
CA GLY A 306 8.74 -6.01 0.42
C GLY A 306 8.11 -4.82 1.14
N HIS A 307 6.92 -4.96 1.74
CA HIS A 307 6.32 -3.89 2.54
C HIS A 307 7.07 -3.69 3.85
N LEU A 308 7.44 -4.79 4.53
CA LEU A 308 8.17 -4.73 5.79
C LEU A 308 9.57 -4.16 5.60
N SER A 309 10.32 -4.64 4.60
CA SER A 309 11.64 -4.13 4.24
C SER A 309 11.61 -2.63 3.95
N HIS A 310 10.63 -2.15 3.16
CA HIS A 310 10.48 -0.72 2.89
C HIS A 310 10.28 0.13 4.16
N MET A 311 9.40 -0.32 5.07
CA MET A 311 9.16 0.41 6.33
C MET A 311 10.39 0.42 7.24
N LEU A 312 11.10 -0.71 7.34
CA LEU A 312 12.35 -0.81 8.12
C LEU A 312 13.43 0.08 7.54
N PHE A 313 13.67 -0.01 6.23
CA PHE A 313 14.67 0.79 5.53
C PHE A 313 14.42 2.30 5.72
N GLU A 314 13.21 2.80 5.47
CA GLU A 314 12.91 4.22 5.60
C GLU A 314 13.01 4.71 7.06
N THR A 315 12.62 3.89 8.04
CA THR A 315 12.71 4.27 9.46
C THR A 315 14.16 4.24 9.98
N LEU A 316 14.96 3.25 9.56
CA LEU A 316 16.38 3.13 9.88
C LEU A 316 17.18 4.27 9.26
N LYS A 317 16.97 4.56 7.97
CA LYS A 317 17.61 5.69 7.27
C LYS A 317 17.41 7.01 8.01
N ASN A 318 16.17 7.29 8.44
CA ASN A 318 15.87 8.49 9.24
C ASN A 318 16.58 8.52 10.60
N SER A 319 16.75 7.35 11.23
CA SER A 319 17.38 7.23 12.55
C SER A 319 18.90 7.41 12.44
N LEU A 320 19.53 6.76 11.47
CA LEU A 320 20.97 6.88 11.17
C LEU A 320 21.33 8.32 10.78
N ARG A 321 20.53 8.95 9.92
CA ARG A 321 20.67 10.37 9.56
C ARG A 321 20.69 11.26 10.80
N ALA A 322 19.71 11.12 11.69
CA ALA A 322 19.62 11.94 12.90
C ALA A 322 20.84 11.74 13.82
N VAL A 323 21.36 10.51 13.91
CA VAL A 323 22.58 10.22 14.68
C VAL A 323 23.80 10.89 14.06
N VAL A 324 24.01 10.79 12.75
CA VAL A 324 25.17 11.41 12.09
C VAL A 324 25.09 12.94 12.18
N GLU A 325 23.95 13.54 11.86
CA GLU A 325 23.77 14.99 11.87
C GLU A 325 23.94 15.60 13.28
N ARG A 326 23.48 14.91 14.33
CA ARG A 326 23.65 15.41 15.70
C ARG A 326 25.10 15.36 16.18
N HIS A 327 25.80 14.28 15.86
CA HIS A 327 27.09 13.96 16.47
C HIS A 327 28.28 14.45 15.64
N GLY A 328 28.04 14.86 14.39
CA GLY A 328 29.06 15.31 13.45
C GLY A 328 29.67 14.15 12.67
N GLN A 329 30.03 14.41 11.41
CA GLN A 329 30.60 13.41 10.50
C GLN A 329 32.01 12.96 10.95
N ASP A 330 32.76 13.85 11.60
CA ASP A 330 34.14 13.61 12.04
C ASP A 330 34.25 12.75 13.31
N LYS A 331 33.13 12.25 13.84
CA LYS A 331 33.13 11.50 15.09
C LYS A 331 33.70 10.10 14.88
N GLU A 332 34.69 9.73 15.70
CA GLU A 332 35.32 8.40 15.65
C GLU A 332 34.33 7.24 15.89
N ALA A 333 33.30 7.45 16.72
CA ALA A 333 32.30 6.44 17.02
C ALA A 333 30.93 7.05 17.32
N PHE A 334 29.90 6.55 16.63
CA PHE A 334 28.51 6.95 16.84
C PHE A 334 27.82 6.11 17.92
N PRO A 335 26.81 6.67 18.62
CA PRO A 335 25.96 5.87 19.51
C PRO A 335 25.21 4.79 18.71
N VAL A 336 25.08 3.61 19.32
CA VAL A 336 24.46 2.45 18.69
C VAL A 336 22.95 2.64 18.59
N THR A 337 22.41 2.59 17.36
CA THR A 337 20.96 2.53 17.13
C THR A 337 20.45 1.14 17.48
N LYS A 338 19.34 1.04 18.21
CA LYS A 338 18.80 -0.25 18.67
C LYS A 338 17.53 -0.59 17.92
N VAL A 339 17.46 -1.80 17.37
CA VAL A 339 16.26 -2.39 16.79
C VAL A 339 15.84 -3.54 17.68
N ILE A 340 14.64 -3.46 18.26
CA ILE A 340 14.11 -4.46 19.17
C ILE A 340 12.83 -5.01 18.57
N VAL A 341 12.80 -6.31 18.33
CA VAL A 341 11.62 -7.03 17.86
C VAL A 341 11.02 -7.79 19.05
N ALA A 342 9.75 -7.55 19.31
CA ALA A 342 8.99 -8.23 20.34
C ALA A 342 7.73 -8.85 19.74
N GLU A 343 7.54 -10.14 19.95
CA GLU A 343 6.31 -10.85 19.61
C GLU A 343 5.37 -10.85 20.82
N GLY A 344 4.15 -10.38 20.63
CA GLY A 344 3.06 -10.49 21.57
C GLY A 344 1.96 -11.42 21.05
N LYS A 345 0.90 -11.63 21.84
CA LYS A 345 -0.20 -12.53 21.45
C LYS A 345 -1.01 -12.06 20.25
N GLU A 346 -1.16 -10.74 20.08
CA GLU A 346 -1.96 -10.16 19.00
C GLU A 346 -1.09 -9.43 17.96
N ASP A 347 0.16 -9.08 18.31
CA ASP A 347 0.95 -8.12 17.55
C ASP A 347 2.44 -8.41 17.62
N ILE A 348 3.14 -8.16 16.51
CA ILE A 348 4.60 -8.03 16.46
C ILE A 348 4.94 -6.54 16.53
N THR A 349 5.81 -6.16 17.46
CA THR A 349 6.29 -4.80 17.61
C THR A 349 7.76 -4.71 17.24
N ILE A 350 8.10 -3.85 16.29
CA ILE A 350 9.47 -3.50 15.94
C ILE A 350 9.72 -2.08 16.42
N LYS A 351 10.62 -1.94 17.40
CA LYS A 351 11.01 -0.67 17.98
C LYS A 351 12.41 -0.29 17.55
N ILE A 352 12.55 0.84 16.87
CA ILE A 352 13.83 1.44 16.49
C ILE A 352 14.07 2.62 17.43
N SER A 353 15.22 2.65 18.07
CA SER A 353 15.59 3.70 19.04
C SER A 353 16.97 4.27 18.70
N ASP A 354 17.04 5.59 18.65
CA ASP A 354 18.25 6.33 18.29
C ASP A 354 18.53 7.47 19.30
N GLU A 355 19.79 7.90 19.34
CA GLU A 355 20.24 9.04 20.16
C GLU A 355 20.48 10.29 19.29
N GLY A 356 19.67 10.48 18.24
CA GLY A 356 19.82 11.52 17.23
C GLY A 356 19.29 12.91 17.60
N GLY A 357 19.00 13.20 18.87
CA GLY A 357 18.61 14.56 19.33
C GLY A 357 17.17 14.69 19.78
N GLY A 358 16.33 13.81 19.23
CA GLY A 358 14.90 13.96 19.35
C GLY A 358 14.36 15.07 18.43
N ILE A 359 13.05 14.99 18.21
CA ILE A 359 12.21 15.97 17.53
C ILE A 359 11.45 16.78 18.59
N PRO A 360 11.44 18.13 18.50
CA PRO A 360 10.66 18.99 19.37
C PRO A 360 9.17 18.65 19.35
N ARG A 361 8.49 18.78 20.49
CA ARG A 361 7.05 18.42 20.60
C ARG A 361 6.16 19.15 19.60
N SER A 362 6.49 20.41 19.26
CA SER A 362 5.79 21.21 18.25
C SER A 362 5.94 20.66 16.83
N ALA A 363 7.03 19.96 16.53
CA ALA A 363 7.31 19.40 15.21
C ALA A 363 6.80 17.96 15.04
N ILE A 364 6.44 17.24 16.11
CA ILE A 364 5.94 15.85 16.04
C ILE A 364 4.73 15.69 15.11
N PRO A 365 3.71 16.58 15.11
CA PRO A 365 2.62 16.45 14.14
C PRO A 365 3.08 16.66 12.69
N LEU A 366 4.11 17.49 12.48
CA LEU A 366 4.61 17.87 11.16
C LEU A 366 5.40 16.74 10.48
N VAL A 367 6.05 15.84 11.23
CA VAL A 367 6.78 14.71 10.63
C VAL A 367 5.90 13.72 9.85
N TRP A 368 4.58 13.79 10.06
CA TRP A 368 3.59 13.00 9.34
C TRP A 368 3.01 13.73 8.13
N THR A 369 3.38 14.99 7.93
CA THR A 369 2.90 15.81 6.82
C THR A 369 3.81 15.60 5.61
N TYR A 370 3.22 15.28 4.45
CA TYR A 370 3.99 15.22 3.19
C TYR A 370 4.67 16.56 2.91
N MET A 371 5.85 16.52 2.28
CA MET A 371 6.69 17.69 1.98
C MET A 371 7.27 18.41 3.19
N TYR A 372 7.07 17.90 4.41
CA TYR A 372 7.84 18.35 5.56
C TYR A 372 9.17 17.61 5.60
N THR A 373 10.26 18.37 5.52
CA THR A 373 11.61 17.83 5.62
C THR A 373 12.49 18.80 6.40
N THR A 374 13.47 18.24 7.11
CA THR A 374 14.47 18.98 7.88
C THR A 374 15.76 19.22 7.07
N VAL A 375 15.75 18.97 5.76
CA VAL A 375 16.88 19.35 4.87
C VAL A 375 16.67 20.75 4.30
N ASP A 376 17.74 21.54 4.27
CA ASP A 376 17.74 22.90 3.72
C ASP A 376 17.66 22.91 2.19
N GLN A 377 18.14 21.85 1.52
CA GLN A 377 18.05 21.67 0.07
C GLN A 377 17.48 20.28 -0.26
N THR A 378 16.26 20.25 -0.82
CA THR A 378 15.72 19.02 -1.40
C THR A 378 16.51 18.69 -2.67
N PRO A 379 17.11 17.49 -2.79
CA PRO A 379 17.87 17.11 -3.98
C PRO A 379 16.98 17.21 -5.23
N SER A 380 17.55 17.71 -6.33
CA SER A 380 16.88 17.78 -7.61
C SER A 380 16.49 16.37 -8.07
N LEU A 381 15.22 16.19 -8.45
CA LEU A 381 14.76 14.98 -9.11
C LEU A 381 15.49 14.87 -10.45
N ASP A 382 16.43 13.93 -10.55
CA ASP A 382 16.86 13.48 -11.87
C ASP A 382 15.64 12.78 -12.54
N PRO A 383 15.17 13.26 -13.70
CA PRO A 383 14.07 12.63 -14.43
C PRO A 383 14.34 11.16 -14.79
N ASP A 384 15.62 10.77 -14.88
CA ASP A 384 16.06 9.43 -15.26
C ASP A 384 16.26 8.48 -14.07
N PHE A 385 15.82 8.89 -12.86
CA PHE A 385 15.86 8.04 -11.67
C PHE A 385 14.87 6.86 -11.76
N ASN A 386 15.23 5.84 -12.52
CA ASN A 386 14.54 4.56 -12.56
C ASN A 386 14.68 3.89 -11.19
N LYS A 387 13.54 3.67 -10.53
CA LYS A 387 13.41 3.11 -9.17
C LYS A 387 13.76 1.62 -9.05
N ASN A 388 14.66 1.13 -9.88
CA ASN A 388 15.19 -0.23 -9.76
C ASN A 388 16.65 -0.26 -9.28
N ASP A 389 17.37 0.87 -9.34
CA ASP A 389 18.77 0.92 -8.88
C ASP A 389 18.92 1.73 -7.58
N PHE A 390 19.32 0.98 -6.55
CA PHE A 390 20.05 1.24 -5.30
C PHE A 390 20.52 2.64 -4.85
N LYS A 391 20.19 3.76 -5.50
CA LYS A 391 20.61 5.12 -5.11
C LYS A 391 19.48 5.94 -4.46
N ALA A 392 18.65 5.36 -3.61
CA ALA A 392 17.67 6.16 -2.88
C ALA A 392 18.40 7.20 -1.99
N PRO A 393 18.17 8.52 -2.14
CA PRO A 393 18.91 9.52 -1.36
C PRO A 393 18.60 9.39 0.15
N MET A 394 19.61 9.66 0.98
CA MET A 394 19.55 9.56 2.45
C MET A 394 18.42 10.40 3.04
N ALA A 395 18.18 11.58 2.47
CA ALA A 395 17.02 12.42 2.74
C ALA A 395 16.23 12.67 1.44
N GLY A 396 14.92 12.47 1.51
CA GLY A 396 14.01 12.69 0.38
C GLY A 396 13.03 13.84 0.61
N PHE A 397 11.96 13.86 -0.18
CA PHE A 397 10.90 14.89 -0.17
C PHE A 397 10.02 14.91 1.11
N GLY A 398 10.39 14.23 2.19
CA GLY A 398 9.54 14.10 3.38
C GLY A 398 8.37 13.11 3.21
N TYR A 399 8.54 12.07 2.38
CA TYR A 399 7.49 11.08 2.08
C TYR A 399 7.68 9.75 2.82
N GLY A 400 8.89 9.47 3.30
CA GLY A 400 9.25 8.17 3.89
C GLY A 400 8.40 7.79 5.09
N LEU A 401 8.30 8.65 6.12
CA LEU A 401 7.53 8.35 7.33
C LEU A 401 6.02 8.28 7.09
N PRO A 402 5.38 9.23 6.37
CA PRO A 402 3.95 9.12 6.04
C PRO A 402 3.63 7.84 5.25
N ILE A 403 4.40 7.51 4.21
CA ILE A 403 4.17 6.31 3.40
C ILE A 403 4.40 5.03 4.22
N SER A 404 5.46 4.96 5.03
CA SER A 404 5.71 3.81 5.90
C SER A 404 4.56 3.58 6.88
N ARG A 405 3.95 4.65 7.38
CA ARG A 405 2.74 4.56 8.21
C ARG A 405 1.54 4.02 7.44
N LEU A 406 1.36 4.40 6.17
CA LEU A 406 0.30 3.84 5.34
C LEU A 406 0.50 2.35 5.09
N TYR A 407 1.73 1.90 4.82
CA TYR A 407 2.04 0.46 4.69
C TYR A 407 1.69 -0.31 5.97
N ALA A 408 2.05 0.21 7.15
CA ALA A 408 1.72 -0.42 8.43
C ALA A 408 0.19 -0.51 8.61
N ARG A 409 -0.54 0.57 8.29
CA ARG A 409 -2.00 0.64 8.43
C ARG A 409 -2.77 -0.20 7.43
N TYR A 410 -2.20 -0.46 6.25
CA TYR A 410 -2.87 -1.20 5.19
C TYR A 410 -3.36 -2.58 5.64
N PHE A 411 -2.55 -3.30 6.43
CA PHE A 411 -2.94 -4.58 7.05
C PHE A 411 -3.30 -4.47 8.54
N GLY A 412 -3.70 -3.28 9.00
CA GLY A 412 -4.25 -3.09 10.34
C GLY A 412 -3.26 -2.78 11.45
N GLY A 413 -1.98 -2.63 11.12
CA GLY A 413 -0.96 -2.12 12.03
C GLY A 413 -0.97 -0.60 12.18
N ASP A 414 0.09 -0.05 12.78
CA ASP A 414 0.35 1.38 12.83
C ASP A 414 1.85 1.65 13.02
N LEU A 415 2.28 2.86 12.65
CA LEU A 415 3.63 3.35 12.91
C LEU A 415 3.50 4.58 13.82
N LYS A 416 4.12 4.50 14.99
CA LYS A 416 4.09 5.54 16.02
C LYS A 416 5.50 6.07 16.26
N LEU A 417 5.58 7.36 16.55
CA LEU A 417 6.82 8.05 16.86
C LEU A 417 6.68 8.67 18.25
N ILE A 418 7.66 8.40 19.11
CA ILE A 418 7.83 8.98 20.43
C ILE A 418 9.20 9.65 20.42
N SER A 419 9.26 10.90 20.85
CA SER A 419 10.49 11.66 20.85
C SER A 419 10.71 12.32 22.20
N MET A 420 11.94 12.24 22.70
CA MET A 420 12.42 13.02 23.84
C MET A 420 13.46 14.00 23.32
N GLU A 421 13.06 15.27 23.25
CA GLU A 421 13.94 16.38 22.86
C GLU A 421 15.00 16.63 23.93
N GLY A 422 16.25 16.76 23.50
CA GLY A 422 17.35 17.17 24.36
C GLY A 422 18.11 18.34 23.75
N GLY A 423 18.06 19.50 24.40
CA GLY A 423 19.06 20.55 24.19
C GLY A 423 20.45 20.01 24.51
N GLY A 424 21.49 20.55 23.85
CA GLY A 424 22.88 20.06 23.75
C GLY A 424 23.70 19.82 25.03
N TRP A 425 23.07 19.47 26.15
CA TRP A 425 23.70 19.04 27.37
C TRP A 425 24.16 17.58 27.22
N THR A 426 25.48 17.38 27.26
CA THR A 426 26.02 16.03 27.45
C THR A 426 25.52 15.48 28.79
N SER A 427 25.27 14.16 28.90
CA SER A 427 24.81 13.55 30.15
C SER A 427 25.73 13.85 31.35
N SER A 428 27.00 14.20 31.10
CA SER A 428 27.95 14.74 32.07
C SER A 428 27.58 16.12 32.63
N GLU A 429 27.02 17.01 31.83
CA GLU A 429 26.65 18.37 32.26
C GLU A 429 25.30 18.40 32.96
N LEU A 430 24.35 17.56 32.54
CA LEU A 430 23.08 17.40 33.26
C LEU A 430 23.30 16.84 34.68
N ILE A 431 24.25 15.91 34.83
CA ILE A 431 24.67 15.37 36.15
C ILE A 431 25.43 16.43 36.97
N ARG A 432 26.21 17.33 36.35
CA ARG A 432 26.86 18.43 37.06
C ARG A 432 25.87 19.49 37.54
N SER A 433 24.84 19.80 36.75
CA SER A 433 23.75 20.70 37.16
C SER A 433 22.89 20.11 38.28
N SER A 434 22.63 18.79 38.23
CA SER A 434 21.85 18.09 39.27
C SER A 434 22.67 17.71 40.51
N ARG A 435 24.01 17.65 40.45
CA ARG A 435 24.88 17.48 41.63
C ARG A 435 24.88 18.65 42.62
N GLY A 436 24.22 19.77 42.28
CA GLY A 436 23.86 20.80 43.27
C GLY A 436 22.77 20.37 44.25
N MET A 437 22.08 19.24 43.99
CA MET A 437 21.04 18.69 44.86
C MET A 437 21.13 17.16 44.91
N ALA A 438 21.37 16.62 46.10
CA ALA A 438 21.38 15.20 46.47
C ALA A 438 22.70 14.41 46.25
N GLN A 439 23.41 14.21 47.35
CA GLN A 439 24.24 13.03 47.58
C GLN A 439 23.31 11.81 47.73
N GLY A 440 23.52 10.76 46.94
CA GLY A 440 22.76 9.51 47.06
C GLY A 440 23.22 8.47 46.04
N ASN A 441 23.47 7.26 46.54
CA ASN A 441 24.23 6.18 45.92
C ASN A 441 23.53 5.51 44.71
N GLY A 442 24.35 5.03 43.76
CA GLY A 442 24.02 3.93 42.83
C GLY A 442 22.83 4.14 41.89
N SER A 443 23.05 4.69 40.70
CA SER A 443 22.02 4.73 39.65
C SER A 443 22.62 4.35 38.29
N ARG A 444 22.01 3.34 37.63
CA ARG A 444 22.26 3.02 36.22
C ARG A 444 22.15 4.31 35.40
N LYS A 445 23.16 4.60 34.59
CA LYS A 445 23.18 5.73 33.67
C LYS A 445 22.07 5.54 32.62
N TYR A 446 20.91 6.17 32.83
CA TYR A 446 19.88 6.32 31.80
C TYR A 446 20.24 7.53 30.94
N ASN A 447 20.39 7.33 29.63
CA ASN A 447 20.61 8.40 28.66
C ASN A 447 19.23 8.95 28.24
N PRO A 448 18.87 10.22 28.55
CA PRO A 448 17.50 10.72 28.40
C PRO A 448 17.15 11.18 26.98
N PHE A 449 18.09 11.11 26.04
CA PHE A 449 17.93 11.69 24.69
C PHE A 449 17.65 10.59 23.67
N LEU A 450 16.36 10.28 23.45
CA LEU A 450 15.93 9.16 22.64
C LEU A 450 14.79 9.58 21.71
N ALA A 451 14.94 9.31 20.42
CA ALA A 451 13.78 9.12 19.56
C ALA A 451 13.50 7.61 19.47
N SER A 452 12.23 7.23 19.60
CA SER A 452 11.76 5.86 19.46
C SER A 452 10.64 5.81 18.43
N LYS A 453 10.87 5.07 17.35
CA LYS A 453 9.86 4.75 16.33
C LYS A 453 9.41 3.32 16.58
N ALA A 454 8.13 3.13 16.83
CA ALA A 454 7.56 1.80 17.07
C ALA A 454 6.56 1.47 15.97
N MET A 455 6.83 0.41 15.23
CA MET A 455 5.91 -0.21 14.30
C MET A 455 5.18 -1.36 15.00
N LYS A 456 3.86 -1.36 14.90
CA LYS A 456 3.02 -2.42 15.42
C LYS A 456 2.34 -3.11 14.25
N LEU A 457 2.68 -4.36 14.01
CA LEU A 457 2.14 -5.21 12.95
C LEU A 457 1.20 -6.24 13.59
N LYS A 458 0.04 -6.43 12.99
CA LYS A 458 -0.95 -7.36 13.51
C LYS A 458 -0.62 -8.80 13.10
N LEU A 459 -0.63 -9.73 14.05
CA LEU A 459 -0.48 -11.16 13.75
C LEU A 459 -1.75 -11.67 13.07
N SER A 460 -1.57 -12.46 12.01
CA SER A 460 -2.66 -13.04 11.22
C SER A 460 -3.09 -14.44 11.71
N GLY A 461 -2.64 -14.88 12.89
CA GLY A 461 -2.93 -16.22 13.45
C GLY A 461 -3.35 -16.19 14.93
N GLN A 462 -4.31 -17.06 15.27
CA GLN A 462 -4.88 -17.42 16.59
C GLN A 462 -6.00 -16.59 17.22
N VAL A 463 -6.31 -15.37 16.78
CA VAL A 463 -7.52 -14.66 17.24
C VAL A 463 -8.32 -14.12 16.06
N SER A 464 -9.59 -14.54 16.01
CA SER A 464 -10.65 -14.18 15.05
C SER A 464 -10.99 -12.69 15.08
N ARG A 465 -10.04 -11.83 14.69
CA ARG A 465 -10.21 -10.37 14.61
C ARG A 465 -9.63 -9.87 13.29
N GLU A 466 -10.37 -10.07 12.21
CA GLU A 466 -10.06 -9.60 10.86
C GLU A 466 -10.58 -8.17 10.64
N ILE A 467 -10.12 -7.46 9.59
CA ILE A 467 -10.46 -6.04 9.32
C ILE A 467 -11.37 -5.89 8.09
N SER A 468 -12.52 -5.27 8.33
CA SER A 468 -13.51 -4.59 7.47
C SER A 468 -13.76 -5.03 6.01
N GLU A 469 -14.93 -5.61 5.74
CA GLU A 469 -15.63 -5.50 4.45
C GLU A 469 -16.37 -4.15 4.33
N ARG A 470 -16.53 -3.66 3.09
CA ARG A 470 -17.56 -2.68 2.70
C ARG A 470 -18.47 -3.32 1.66
N ARG A 471 -19.72 -2.87 1.66
CA ARG A 471 -20.84 -3.39 0.88
C ARG A 471 -20.46 -3.59 -0.60
N GLN A 472 -20.56 -4.83 -1.05
CA GLN A 472 -20.68 -5.22 -2.44
C GLN A 472 -22.15 -5.01 -2.88
N VAL A 473 -22.36 -4.69 -4.14
CA VAL A 473 -23.62 -4.85 -4.89
C VAL A 473 -23.13 -5.37 -6.25
N GLY A 474 -23.68 -6.36 -6.95
CA GLY A 474 -25.00 -7.00 -7.06
C GLY A 474 -25.04 -7.49 -8.53
N ASP A 475 -25.79 -8.55 -8.82
CA ASP A 475 -25.63 -9.41 -10.00
C ASP A 475 -25.62 -8.75 -11.39
N ALA A 476 -24.80 -9.30 -12.30
CA ALA A 476 -24.86 -9.08 -13.75
C ALA A 476 -25.58 -10.25 -14.46
N GLU A 477 -26.57 -10.87 -13.82
CA GLU A 477 -27.35 -11.97 -14.39
C GLU A 477 -28.40 -11.50 -15.43
N GLU A 478 -28.57 -10.19 -15.66
CA GLU A 478 -29.42 -9.66 -16.75
C GLU A 478 -28.77 -9.67 -18.15
N LEU A 479 -27.54 -10.16 -18.30
CA LEU A 479 -26.91 -10.39 -19.61
C LEU A 479 -27.16 -11.78 -20.21
N PHE A 480 -27.98 -12.62 -19.56
CA PHE A 480 -28.25 -14.00 -19.99
C PHE A 480 -29.72 -14.28 -20.32
N ALA A 481 -30.59 -13.26 -20.37
CA ALA A 481 -31.92 -13.40 -20.95
C ALA A 481 -31.83 -13.21 -22.47
N ASP A 482 -31.82 -14.33 -23.17
CA ASP A 482 -31.91 -14.45 -24.62
C ASP A 482 -33.14 -13.67 -25.15
N LYS A 483 -32.90 -12.61 -25.92
CA LYS A 483 -33.86 -12.08 -26.89
C LYS A 483 -33.15 -12.00 -28.23
N GLY A 484 -33.30 -13.08 -29.00
CA GLY A 484 -32.77 -13.16 -30.35
C GLY A 484 -33.32 -12.06 -31.26
N ALA A 485 -32.41 -11.39 -31.97
CA ALA A 485 -32.54 -11.00 -33.37
C ALA A 485 -31.22 -10.35 -33.82
N ALA A 486 -30.82 -10.65 -35.05
CA ALA A 486 -29.56 -10.24 -35.67
C ALA A 486 -29.40 -8.71 -35.78
N GLU A 487 -28.28 -8.18 -35.29
CA GLU A 487 -27.66 -6.95 -35.83
C GLU A 487 -26.19 -6.83 -35.39
N SER A 488 -25.34 -6.43 -36.33
CA SER A 488 -23.89 -6.33 -36.27
C SER A 488 -23.34 -5.25 -35.34
N GLU A 489 -22.13 -5.49 -34.80
CA GLU A 489 -21.16 -4.53 -34.24
C GLU A 489 -21.74 -3.31 -33.49
N LYS A 490 -22.15 -3.51 -32.23
CA LYS A 490 -22.24 -2.44 -31.23
C LYS A 490 -21.57 -2.89 -29.92
N PRO A 491 -20.80 -2.02 -29.25
CA PRO A 491 -20.23 -2.36 -27.95
C PRO A 491 -21.33 -2.53 -26.90
N TRP A 492 -21.20 -3.56 -26.06
CA TRP A 492 -22.22 -4.05 -25.12
C TRP A 492 -22.78 -3.01 -24.13
N TRP A 493 -22.13 -1.87 -23.94
CA TRP A 493 -22.59 -0.78 -23.06
C TRP A 493 -23.65 0.14 -23.67
N ARG A 494 -23.97 0.02 -24.97
CA ARG A 494 -25.04 0.82 -25.60
C ARG A 494 -26.47 0.34 -25.29
N ASN A 495 -26.64 -0.87 -24.74
CA ASN A 495 -27.96 -1.43 -24.46
C ASN A 495 -28.49 -1.08 -23.06
N VAL A 496 -27.77 -0.25 -22.31
CA VAL A 496 -28.25 0.33 -21.04
C VAL A 496 -28.78 1.74 -21.35
N GLY A 497 -29.76 1.79 -22.24
CA GLY A 497 -30.47 3.02 -22.61
C GLY A 497 -31.54 3.34 -21.58
N MET A 498 -31.52 4.58 -21.10
CA MET A 498 -32.70 5.25 -20.55
C MET A 498 -33.91 4.99 -21.46
N GLU A 499 -34.97 4.39 -20.92
CA GLU A 499 -36.31 4.68 -21.40
C GLU A 499 -36.87 5.82 -20.54
N GLU A 500 -37.30 6.85 -21.25
CA GLU A 500 -38.01 8.04 -20.78
C GLU A 500 -39.31 7.67 -20.06
N GLY A 501 -39.71 8.46 -19.06
CA GLY A 501 -41.09 8.43 -18.58
C GLY A 501 -41.34 9.01 -17.19
N MET A 502 -41.44 10.34 -17.11
CA MET A 502 -42.08 11.19 -16.08
C MET A 502 -41.54 11.21 -14.64
#